data_AF-A0A107EJH1-F1
#
_entry.id   AF-A0A107EJH1-F1
#
_cell.length_a   1.000
_cell.length_b   1.000
_cell.length_c   1.000
_cell.angle_alpha   90.00
_cell.angle_beta   90.00
_cell.angle_gamma   90.00
#
_symmetry.space_group_name_H-M   'P 1'
#
loop_
_entity.id
_entity.type
_entity.pdbx_description
1 polymer ?
#
loop_
_entity_poly.entity_id
_entity_poly.type
_entity_poly.pdbx_seq_one_letter_code
_entity_poly.pdbx_strand_id
1 'polypeptide(L)'
;MTMTPAEICSMLMTALGVTSHADRHGYAVPAAGAIRELRYFVCVRSVPLPRLFEFVPEAGQMAELDGILFEDIAIEDWERDSIFNLIFCYQAAAKRSYSNNLLHLAFEAGCASQNIGLLSAAIDVHHCVSGILNVRAFRSMFGSAFVPLHMISIM
;
A
#
# COMPACT_ATOMS: atom_id res chain seq x y z
N MET A 1 -0.59 -19.86 -2.50
CA MET A 1 0.86 -19.63 -2.24
C MET A 1 0.99 -18.86 -0.93
N THR A 2 2.12 -18.92 -0.23
CA THR A 2 2.37 -18.06 0.95
C THR A 2 3.66 -17.30 0.74
N MET A 3 3.69 -16.00 1.05
CA MET A 3 4.90 -15.17 0.96
C MET A 3 5.27 -14.65 2.35
N THR A 4 6.56 -14.64 2.64
CA THR A 4 7.13 -14.04 3.83
C THR A 4 7.11 -12.50 3.71
N PRO A 5 7.09 -11.76 4.83
CA PRO A 5 7.21 -10.30 4.80
C PRO A 5 8.45 -9.80 4.03
N ALA A 6 9.56 -10.55 4.05
CA ALA A 6 10.77 -10.20 3.31
C ALA A 6 10.58 -10.32 1.79
N GLU A 7 9.92 -11.38 1.31
CA GLU A 7 9.60 -11.55 -0.11
C GLU A 7 8.61 -10.48 -0.58
N ILE A 8 7.60 -10.16 0.23
CA ILE A 8 6.65 -9.09 -0.05
C ILE A 8 7.38 -7.74 -0.11
N CYS A 9 8.26 -7.44 0.85
CA CYS A 9 9.05 -6.21 0.85
C CYS A 9 9.92 -6.10 -0.41
N SER A 10 10.59 -7.18 -0.81
CA SER A 10 11.42 -7.22 -2.03
C SER A 10 10.59 -6.95 -3.30
N MET A 11 9.41 -7.55 -3.38
CA MET A 11 8.48 -7.32 -4.48
C MET A 11 7.97 -5.86 -4.48
N LEU A 12 7.57 -5.32 -3.33
CA LEU A 12 7.12 -3.92 -3.21
C LEU A 12 8.24 -2.93 -3.55
N MET A 13 9.50 -3.22 -3.20
CA MET A 13 10.64 -2.40 -3.62
C MET A 13 10.82 -2.33 -5.14
N THR A 14 10.44 -3.39 -5.86
CA THR A 14 10.48 -3.40 -7.33
C THR A 14 9.36 -2.53 -7.92
N ALA A 15 8.15 -2.60 -7.36
CA ALA A 15 6.98 -1.89 -7.90
C ALA A 15 6.87 -0.42 -7.44
N LEU A 16 7.32 -0.12 -6.22
CA LEU A 16 7.06 1.14 -5.50
C LEU A 16 8.33 1.79 -4.94
N GLY A 17 9.45 1.08 -4.95
CA GLY A 17 10.70 1.49 -4.31
C GLY A 17 11.41 2.65 -5.01
N VAL A 18 12.46 3.10 -4.34
CA VAL A 18 13.43 4.07 -4.87
C VAL A 18 14.25 3.42 -5.99
N THR A 19 14.27 4.03 -7.17
CA THR A 19 15.01 3.56 -8.37
C THR A 19 16.29 4.35 -8.62
N SER A 20 16.45 5.53 -8.04
CA SER A 20 17.71 6.28 -8.09
C SER A 20 17.91 7.14 -6.83
N HIS A 21 19.16 7.29 -6.40
CA HIS A 21 19.56 8.10 -5.25
C HIS A 21 20.23 9.43 -5.65
N ALA A 22 19.95 9.93 -6.86
CA ALA A 22 20.34 11.30 -7.21
C ALA A 22 19.64 12.31 -6.28
N ASP A 23 20.05 13.59 -6.31
CA ASP A 23 19.64 14.68 -5.39
C ASP A 23 18.12 14.83 -5.13
N ARG A 24 17.29 14.17 -5.95
CA ARG A 24 15.87 13.90 -5.68
C ARG A 24 15.65 12.41 -5.96
N HIS A 25 15.41 11.60 -4.94
CA HIS A 25 15.19 10.16 -5.11
C HIS A 25 14.21 9.88 -6.25
N GLY A 26 14.65 9.12 -7.26
CA GLY A 26 13.76 8.56 -8.28
C GLY A 26 12.99 7.40 -7.68
N TYR A 27 11.73 7.21 -8.05
CA TYR A 27 10.94 6.05 -7.63
C TYR A 27 10.35 5.35 -8.85
N ALA A 28 9.96 4.10 -8.67
CA ALA A 28 9.28 3.31 -9.69
C ALA A 28 7.93 3.92 -10.10
N VAL A 29 7.29 4.66 -9.20
CA VAL A 29 6.03 5.36 -9.44
C VAL A 29 6.30 6.86 -9.63
N PRO A 30 5.78 7.55 -10.66
CA PRO A 30 5.90 9.00 -10.76
C PRO A 30 5.00 9.74 -9.77
N ALA A 31 5.44 10.89 -9.24
CA ALA A 31 4.61 11.79 -8.42
C ALA A 31 4.66 13.23 -8.94
N ALA A 32 3.54 13.94 -8.80
CA ALA A 32 3.45 15.35 -9.16
C ALA A 32 4.44 16.18 -8.32
N GLY A 33 5.29 16.96 -9.01
CA GLY A 33 6.35 17.77 -8.39
C GLY A 33 7.37 16.99 -7.56
N ALA A 34 7.44 15.67 -7.71
CA ALA A 34 8.22 14.77 -6.85
C ALA A 34 7.84 14.85 -5.36
N ILE A 35 6.60 15.27 -5.04
CA ILE A 35 6.08 15.31 -3.68
C ILE A 35 5.40 13.97 -3.39
N ARG A 36 5.92 13.24 -2.39
CA ARG A 36 5.41 11.91 -2.00
C ARG A 36 4.50 12.03 -0.80
N GLU A 37 3.22 11.80 -1.03
CA GLU A 37 2.20 11.87 0.02
C GLU A 37 1.49 10.53 0.24
N LEU A 38 1.68 9.56 -0.68
CA LEU A 38 1.17 8.21 -0.52
C LEU A 38 1.91 7.43 0.56
N ARG A 39 1.14 6.63 1.29
CA ARG A 39 1.57 5.74 2.35
C ARG A 39 0.94 4.37 2.12
N TYR A 40 1.71 3.34 2.43
CA TYR A 40 1.41 1.97 2.04
C TYR A 40 1.33 1.09 3.29
N PHE A 41 0.16 0.52 3.54
CA PHE A 41 -0.02 -0.46 4.62
C PHE A 41 -0.21 -1.84 4.03
N VAL A 42 0.54 -2.81 4.53
CA VAL A 42 0.57 -4.17 4.02
C VAL A 42 0.03 -5.10 5.09
N CYS A 43 -1.09 -5.75 4.82
CA CYS A 43 -1.55 -6.84 5.66
C CYS A 43 -1.08 -8.16 5.06
N VAL A 44 -0.19 -8.86 5.76
CA VAL A 44 0.30 -10.17 5.36
C VAL A 44 -0.54 -11.23 6.04
N ARG A 45 -1.05 -12.19 5.25
CA ARG A 45 -1.70 -13.38 5.82
C ARG A 45 -0.65 -14.22 6.52
N SER A 46 -0.80 -14.37 7.84
CA SER A 46 0.03 -15.25 8.65
C SER A 46 -0.83 -16.12 9.56
N VAL A 47 -0.28 -17.28 9.95
CA VAL A 47 -0.92 -18.20 10.90
C VAL A 47 -0.23 -18.00 12.26
N PRO A 48 -0.97 -17.78 13.36
CA PRO A 48 -2.42 -17.92 13.52
C PRO A 48 -3.26 -16.68 13.17
N LEU A 49 -2.65 -15.48 13.09
CA LEU A 49 -3.35 -14.23 12.84
C LEU A 49 -2.62 -13.40 11.77
N PRO A 50 -3.35 -12.62 10.94
CA PRO A 50 -2.74 -11.67 10.01
C PRO A 50 -1.87 -10.63 10.73
N ARG A 51 -0.82 -10.17 10.06
CA ARG A 51 0.10 -9.13 10.57
C ARG A 51 0.06 -7.91 9.68
N LEU A 52 0.05 -6.73 10.29
CA LEU A 52 0.00 -5.46 9.59
C LEU A 52 1.35 -4.77 9.64
N PHE A 53 1.75 -4.19 8.52
CA PHE A 53 3.01 -3.49 8.36
C PHE A 53 2.79 -2.16 7.65
N GLU A 54 3.65 -1.18 7.94
CA GLU A 54 3.89 -0.04 7.07
C GLU A 54 5.06 -0.33 6.15
N PHE A 55 4.87 -0.22 4.84
CA PHE A 55 5.96 -0.28 3.88
C PHE A 55 6.52 1.13 3.66
N VAL A 56 7.83 1.28 3.89
CA VAL A 56 8.57 2.55 3.75
C VAL A 56 9.59 2.41 2.63
N PRO A 57 9.27 2.85 1.40
CA PRO A 57 10.14 2.70 0.22
C PRO A 57 11.55 3.26 0.42
N GLU A 58 11.67 4.39 1.09
CA GLU A 58 12.92 5.12 1.31
C GLU A 58 13.89 4.36 2.22
N ALA A 59 13.33 3.62 3.18
CA ALA A 59 14.08 2.79 4.11
C ALA A 59 14.25 1.35 3.62
N GLY A 60 13.62 0.98 2.49
CA GLY A 60 13.70 -0.37 1.95
C GLY A 60 13.15 -1.45 2.88
N GLN A 61 12.17 -1.12 3.72
CA GLN A 61 11.72 -2.00 4.80
C GLN A 61 10.20 -1.98 4.99
N MET A 62 9.71 -3.01 5.69
CA MET A 62 8.36 -3.09 6.24
C MET A 62 8.43 -3.06 7.76
N ALA A 63 7.87 -2.03 8.39
CA ALA A 63 7.79 -1.88 9.83
C ALA A 63 6.48 -2.47 10.35
N GLU A 64 6.54 -3.43 11.27
CA GLU A 64 5.34 -4.03 11.85
C GLU A 64 4.56 -3.05 12.73
N LEU A 65 3.23 -3.14 12.67
CA LEU A 65 2.30 -2.36 13.48
C LEU A 65 1.59 -3.29 14.48
N ASP A 66 2.13 -3.35 15.69
CA ASP A 66 1.62 -4.21 16.76
C ASP A 66 0.19 -3.82 17.19
N GLY A 67 -0.64 -4.84 17.47
CA GLY A 67 -1.96 -4.67 18.07
C GLY A 67 -3.09 -4.25 17.12
N ILE A 68 -2.85 -4.25 15.81
CA ILE A 68 -3.86 -3.90 14.79
C ILE A 68 -4.34 -5.15 14.03
N LEU A 69 -5.65 -5.40 14.06
CA LEU A 69 -6.28 -6.54 13.38
C LEU A 69 -6.90 -6.10 12.05
N PHE A 70 -6.36 -6.57 10.92
CA PHE A 70 -6.83 -6.20 9.58
C PHE A 70 -8.21 -6.77 9.21
N GLU A 71 -8.67 -7.83 9.89
CA GLU A 71 -9.90 -8.56 9.54
C GLU A 71 -11.14 -7.65 9.49
N ASP A 72 -11.16 -6.56 10.25
CA ASP A 72 -12.25 -5.58 10.26
C ASP A 72 -12.23 -4.60 9.06
N ILE A 73 -11.09 -4.46 8.37
CA ILE A 73 -10.93 -3.61 7.18
C ILE A 73 -11.45 -4.33 5.92
N ALA A 74 -11.13 -5.62 5.80
CA ALA A 74 -11.55 -6.46 4.68
C ALA A 74 -13.06 -6.70 4.71
N ILE A 75 -13.75 -6.34 3.63
CA ILE A 75 -15.19 -6.49 3.49
C ILE A 75 -15.50 -7.85 2.87
N GLU A 76 -14.78 -8.20 1.80
CA GLU A 76 -15.01 -9.39 1.00
C GLU A 76 -14.17 -10.58 1.49
N ASP A 77 -14.68 -11.81 1.29
CA ASP A 77 -13.98 -13.01 1.75
C ASP A 77 -12.64 -13.23 1.04
N TRP A 78 -12.56 -12.90 -0.26
CA TRP A 78 -11.31 -13.00 -1.02
C TRP A 78 -10.23 -12.02 -0.57
N GLU A 79 -10.60 -10.87 0.00
CA GLU A 79 -9.66 -9.94 0.63
C GLU A 79 -9.04 -10.58 1.89
N ARG A 80 -9.83 -11.34 2.66
CA ARG A 80 -9.35 -12.07 3.85
C ARG A 80 -8.48 -13.27 3.49
N ASP A 81 -8.75 -13.91 2.36
CA ASP A 81 -8.01 -15.10 1.90
C ASP A 81 -6.76 -14.79 1.05
N SER A 82 -6.51 -13.53 0.74
CA SER A 82 -5.34 -13.11 -0.04
C SER A 82 -4.01 -13.42 0.66
N ILE A 83 -2.95 -13.66 -0.12
CA ILE A 83 -1.56 -13.80 0.35
C ILE A 83 -1.20 -12.57 1.18
N PHE A 84 -1.48 -11.39 0.64
CA PHE A 84 -1.43 -10.13 1.35
C PHE A 84 -2.32 -9.08 0.70
N ASN A 85 -2.65 -8.05 1.46
CA ASN A 85 -3.38 -6.87 1.00
C ASN A 85 -2.49 -5.64 1.13
N LEU A 86 -2.58 -4.73 0.15
CA LEU A 86 -1.89 -3.45 0.11
C LEU A 86 -2.92 -2.32 0.12
N ILE A 87 -2.96 -1.56 1.20
CA ILE A 87 -3.82 -0.38 1.35
C ILE A 87 -3.02 0.86 0.96
N PHE A 88 -3.57 1.62 0.02
CA PHE A 88 -3.06 2.93 -0.36
C PHE A 88 -3.77 3.98 0.47
N CYS A 89 -3.01 4.89 1.06
CA CYS A 89 -3.56 6.00 1.81
C CYS A 89 -2.68 7.24 1.64
N TYR A 90 -3.16 8.39 2.11
CA TYR A 90 -2.35 9.59 2.23
C TYR A 90 -2.47 10.17 3.63
N GLN A 91 -1.44 10.90 4.07
CA GLN A 91 -1.46 11.54 5.38
C GLN A 91 -2.40 12.77 5.34
N ALA A 92 -3.38 12.83 6.24
CA ALA A 92 -4.36 13.92 6.29
C ALA A 92 -3.71 15.29 6.56
N ALA A 93 -2.59 15.30 7.28
CA ALA A 93 -1.80 16.49 7.60
C ALA A 93 -0.82 16.89 6.48
N ALA A 94 -0.71 16.11 5.40
CA ALA A 94 0.14 16.47 4.27
C ALA A 94 -0.30 17.86 3.76
N LYS A 95 0.63 18.83 3.81
CA LYS A 95 0.36 20.20 3.41
C LYS A 95 -0.10 20.15 1.96
N ARG A 96 -1.32 20.65 1.69
CA ARG A 96 -1.90 20.76 0.35
C ARG A 96 -0.93 21.50 -0.57
N SER A 97 -0.04 20.75 -1.21
CA SER A 97 1.00 21.30 -2.08
C SER A 97 0.38 21.77 -3.40
N TYR A 98 -0.82 21.28 -3.69
CA TYR A 98 -1.62 21.63 -4.85
C TYR A 98 -3.04 22.06 -4.45
N SER A 99 -3.63 22.94 -5.26
CA SER A 99 -5.05 23.33 -5.15
C SER A 99 -5.99 22.13 -5.31
N ASN A 100 -5.61 21.14 -6.13
CA ASN A 100 -6.33 19.88 -6.36
C ASN A 100 -5.53 18.65 -5.90
N ASN A 101 -5.18 18.59 -4.62
CA ASN A 101 -4.31 17.53 -4.08
C ASN A 101 -4.85 16.11 -4.33
N LEU A 102 -6.16 15.90 -4.16
CA LEU A 102 -6.80 14.59 -4.31
C LEU A 102 -6.66 14.00 -5.72
N LEU A 103 -6.66 14.84 -6.76
CA LEU A 103 -6.55 14.36 -8.13
C LEU A 103 -5.15 13.80 -8.41
N HIS A 104 -4.11 14.50 -7.96
CA HIS A 104 -2.73 14.03 -8.14
C HIS A 104 -2.45 12.77 -7.31
N LEU A 105 -2.97 12.69 -6.09
CA LEU A 105 -2.90 11.49 -5.26
C LEU A 105 -3.58 10.29 -5.93
N ALA A 106 -4.76 10.48 -6.51
CA ALA A 106 -5.45 9.42 -7.25
C ALA A 106 -4.65 8.96 -8.48
N PHE A 107 -4.01 9.88 -9.21
CA PHE A 107 -3.12 9.52 -10.32
C PHE A 107 -1.90 8.75 -9.85
N GLU A 108 -1.23 9.19 -8.78
CA GLU A 108 -0.07 8.48 -8.22
C GLU A 108 -0.46 7.06 -7.77
N ALA A 109 -1.61 6.94 -7.10
CA ALA A 109 -2.10 5.66 -6.60
C ALA A 109 -2.50 4.72 -7.75
N GLY A 110 -3.04 5.26 -8.85
CA GLY A 110 -3.29 4.53 -10.09
C GLY A 110 -2.02 4.02 -10.74
N CYS A 111 -0.98 4.86 -10.87
CA CYS A 111 0.32 4.44 -11.39
C CYS A 111 0.94 3.34 -10.52
N ALA A 112 0.88 3.50 -9.20
CA ALA A 112 1.37 2.49 -8.27
C ALA A 112 0.62 1.15 -8.39
N SER A 113 -0.70 1.20 -8.57
CA SER A 113 -1.52 0.00 -8.79
C SER A 113 -1.15 -0.72 -10.07
N GLN A 114 -0.88 0.02 -11.15
CA GLN A 114 -0.44 -0.56 -12.41
C GLN A 114 0.91 -1.27 -12.28
N ASN A 115 1.88 -0.67 -11.56
CA ASN A 115 3.17 -1.32 -11.30
C ASN A 115 3.00 -2.63 -10.52
N ILE A 116 2.13 -2.64 -9.51
CA ILE A 116 1.79 -3.86 -8.76
C ILE A 116 1.17 -4.90 -9.71
N GLY A 117 0.20 -4.51 -10.54
CA GLY A 117 -0.46 -5.44 -11.46
C GLY A 117 0.50 -6.07 -12.49
N LEU A 118 1.44 -5.28 -13.03
CA LEU A 118 2.50 -5.79 -13.92
C LEU A 118 3.43 -6.77 -13.19
N LEU A 119 3.82 -6.46 -11.96
CA LEU A 119 4.68 -7.33 -11.16
C LEU A 119 3.98 -8.61 -10.74
N SER A 120 2.71 -8.53 -10.35
CA SER A 120 1.86 -9.69 -10.06
C SER A 120 1.78 -10.64 -11.25
N ALA A 121 1.56 -10.11 -12.46
CA ALA A 121 1.56 -10.91 -13.69
C ALA A 121 2.94 -11.54 -13.96
N ALA A 122 4.04 -10.84 -13.67
CA ALA A 122 5.39 -11.35 -13.89
C ALA A 122 5.78 -12.51 -12.95
N ILE A 123 5.12 -12.61 -11.78
CA ILE A 123 5.34 -13.69 -10.81
C ILE A 123 4.18 -14.70 -10.77
N ASP A 124 3.27 -14.64 -11.75
CA ASP A 124 2.12 -15.54 -11.91
C ASP A 124 1.18 -15.59 -10.68
N VAL A 125 0.94 -14.42 -10.06
CA VAL A 125 -0.06 -14.26 -8.99
C VAL A 125 -1.21 -13.37 -9.46
N HIS A 126 -2.40 -13.65 -8.95
CA HIS A 126 -3.58 -12.86 -9.29
C HIS A 126 -3.64 -11.61 -8.39
N HIS A 127 -4.07 -10.48 -8.93
CA HIS A 127 -4.35 -9.28 -8.14
C HIS A 127 -5.76 -8.77 -8.40
N CYS A 128 -6.40 -8.22 -7.37
CA CYS A 128 -7.69 -7.57 -7.47
C CYS A 128 -7.60 -6.18 -6.82
N VAL A 129 -8.06 -5.15 -7.51
CA VAL A 129 -8.16 -3.79 -6.96
C VAL A 129 -9.54 -3.62 -6.37
N SER A 130 -9.61 -3.31 -5.07
CA SER A 130 -10.82 -3.00 -4.34
C SER A 130 -10.92 -1.51 -4.06
N GLY A 131 -11.96 -0.86 -4.59
CA GLY A 131 -12.31 0.51 -4.22
C GLY A 131 -13.11 0.61 -2.92
N ILE A 132 -13.45 -0.53 -2.31
CA ILE A 132 -14.34 -0.59 -1.15
C ILE A 132 -13.53 -1.18 0.02
N LEU A 133 -13.40 -0.41 1.09
CA LEU A 133 -12.80 -0.86 2.34
C LEU A 133 -13.61 -0.28 3.51
N ASN A 134 -13.60 -0.95 4.66
CA ASN A 134 -14.32 -0.46 5.83
C ASN A 134 -13.59 0.76 6.42
N VAL A 135 -13.91 1.95 5.92
CA VAL A 135 -13.27 3.22 6.32
C VAL A 135 -13.44 3.48 7.82
N ARG A 136 -14.53 3.02 8.43
CA ARG A 136 -14.75 3.16 9.88
C ARG A 136 -13.77 2.31 10.68
N ALA A 137 -13.59 1.04 10.29
CA ALA A 137 -12.59 0.17 10.90
C ALA A 137 -11.17 0.72 10.69
N PHE A 138 -10.84 1.13 9.46
CA PHE A 138 -9.55 1.77 9.15
C PHE A 138 -9.29 2.99 10.05
N ARG A 139 -10.26 3.89 10.20
CA ARG A 139 -10.14 5.07 11.09
C ARG A 139 -10.05 4.70 12.56
N SER A 140 -10.64 3.59 12.99
CA SER A 140 -10.49 3.10 14.36
C SER A 140 -9.06 2.64 14.64
N MET A 141 -8.36 2.12 13.62
CA MET A 141 -6.98 1.63 13.74
C MET A 141 -5.96 2.76 13.60
N PHE A 142 -6.15 3.62 12.60
CA PHE A 142 -5.16 4.63 12.20
C PHE A 142 -5.51 6.06 12.64
N GLY A 143 -6.64 6.22 13.33
CA GLY A 143 -7.19 7.53 13.69
C GLY A 143 -7.54 8.37 12.46
N SER A 144 -7.42 9.68 12.60
CA SER A 144 -7.60 10.65 11.50
C SER A 144 -6.29 11.00 10.79
N ALA A 145 -5.19 10.33 11.11
CA ALA A 145 -3.88 10.64 10.56
C ALA A 145 -3.77 10.25 9.08
N PHE A 146 -4.48 9.20 8.67
CA PHE A 146 -4.45 8.65 7.32
C PHE A 146 -5.85 8.60 6.72
N VAL A 147 -5.93 8.88 5.42
CA VAL A 147 -7.15 8.73 4.63
C VAL A 147 -6.92 7.63 3.59
N PRO A 148 -7.69 6.53 3.65
CA PRO A 148 -7.53 5.43 2.71
C PRO A 148 -8.08 5.83 1.32
N LEU A 149 -7.41 5.36 0.27
CA LEU A 149 -7.76 5.58 -1.14
C LEU A 149 -8.41 4.32 -1.71
N HIS A 150 -7.64 3.22 -1.77
CA HIS A 150 -8.08 1.92 -2.26
C HIS A 150 -7.19 0.81 -1.71
N MET A 151 -7.58 -0.44 -1.97
CA MET A 151 -6.83 -1.63 -1.57
C MET A 151 -6.52 -2.49 -2.79
N ILE A 152 -5.40 -3.20 -2.78
CA ILE A 152 -5.08 -4.26 -3.73
C ILE A 152 -4.84 -5.54 -2.96
N SER A 153 -5.50 -6.62 -3.40
CA SER A 153 -5.39 -7.94 -2.79
C SER A 153 -4.65 -8.87 -3.74
N ILE A 154 -3.61 -9.54 -3.25
CA ILE A 154 -2.77 -10.47 -4.03
C ILE A 154 -3.11 -11.90 -3.61
N MET A 155 -3.49 -12.75 -4.57
CA MET A 155 -4.00 -14.12 -4.36
C MET A 155 -3.13 -15.17 -5.05
#